data_AF-A0A3L7WZ50-F1
#
_entry.id   AF-A0A3L7WZ50-F1
#
_cell.length_a   1.000
_cell.length_b   1.000
_cell.length_c   1.000
_cell.angle_alpha   90.00
_cell.angle_beta   90.00
_cell.angle_gamma   90.00
#
_symmetry.space_group_name_H-M   'P 1'
#
loop_
_entity.id
_entity.type
_entity.pdbx_description
1 polymer ?
#
loop_
_entity_poly.entity_id
_entity_poly.type
_entity_poly.pdbx_seq_one_letter_code
_entity_poly.pdbx_strand_id
1 'polypeptide(L)'
;MDQHRRVERDRRIRYAALRAFGAPLSDLTEADFAEEGYFYQMGVPPVRVDILMGIPGVAFEEAWQRRLQIDFDGLPVSFISRQDLITAKLASGRPQDILDAEQLQ
;
A
#
# COMPACT_ATOMS: atom_id res chain seq x y z
N MET A 1 -9.91 16.99 -10.93
CA MET A 1 -10.80 15.94 -10.39
C MET A 1 -10.91 16.21 -8.90
N ASP A 2 -12.12 16.32 -8.36
CA ASP A 2 -12.34 16.66 -6.95
C ASP A 2 -11.78 15.55 -6.03
N GLN A 3 -10.98 15.89 -5.01
CA GLN A 3 -10.22 14.91 -4.21
C GLN A 3 -11.16 13.94 -3.48
N HIS A 4 -12.33 14.42 -3.05
CA HIS A 4 -13.36 13.61 -2.43
C HIS A 4 -13.94 12.54 -3.36
N ARG A 5 -14.17 12.85 -4.64
CA ARG A 5 -14.68 11.88 -5.63
C ARG A 5 -13.67 10.80 -5.99
N ARG A 6 -12.37 11.09 -5.85
CA ARG A 6 -11.29 10.11 -6.10
C ARG A 6 -11.24 9.06 -4.98
N VAL A 7 -11.25 9.49 -3.72
CA VAL A 7 -11.25 8.59 -2.55
C VAL A 7 -12.45 7.64 -2.61
N GLU A 8 -13.62 8.18 -2.94
CA GLU A 8 -14.86 7.44 -3.13
C GLU A 8 -14.77 6.35 -4.23
N ARG A 9 -14.08 6.66 -5.33
CA ARG A 9 -13.85 5.71 -6.42
C ARG A 9 -12.84 4.63 -6.00
N ASP A 10 -11.73 5.02 -5.39
CA ASP A 10 -10.64 4.11 -5.04
C ASP A 10 -11.08 3.09 -3.99
N ARG A 11 -11.84 3.51 -2.98
CA ARG A 11 -12.37 2.62 -1.95
C ARG A 11 -13.28 1.54 -2.54
N ARG A 12 -14.14 1.90 -3.50
CA ARG A 12 -15.04 0.98 -4.20
C ARG A 12 -14.27 -0.01 -5.07
N ILE A 13 -13.25 0.46 -5.80
CA ILE A 13 -12.40 -0.40 -6.63
C ILE A 13 -11.63 -1.39 -5.76
N ARG A 14 -11.03 -0.94 -4.64
CA ARG A 14 -10.31 -1.81 -3.70
C ARG A 14 -11.21 -2.91 -3.15
N TYR A 15 -12.37 -2.54 -2.61
CA TYR A 15 -13.33 -3.51 -2.05
C TYR A 15 -13.80 -4.51 -3.12
N ALA A 16 -14.16 -4.04 -4.31
CA ALA A 16 -14.59 -4.90 -5.40
C ALA A 16 -13.48 -5.87 -5.85
N ALA A 17 -12.23 -5.40 -5.93
CA ALA A 17 -11.09 -6.24 -6.30
C ALA A 17 -10.83 -7.34 -5.26
N LEU A 18 -10.87 -6.99 -3.96
CA LEU A 18 -10.70 -7.96 -2.88
C LEU A 18 -11.82 -8.98 -2.82
N ARG A 19 -13.06 -8.53 -3.03
CA ARG A 19 -14.22 -9.42 -3.12
C ARG A 19 -14.10 -10.38 -4.30
N ALA A 20 -13.67 -9.89 -5.47
CA ALA A 20 -13.46 -10.73 -6.66
C ALA A 20 -12.31 -11.73 -6.47
N PHE A 21 -11.27 -11.35 -5.73
CA PHE A 21 -10.16 -12.22 -5.33
C PHE A 21 -10.60 -13.32 -4.36
N GLY A 22 -11.72 -13.15 -3.65
CA GLY A 22 -12.16 -14.07 -2.59
C GLY A 22 -11.50 -13.80 -1.24
N ALA A 23 -11.02 -12.57 -1.02
CA ALA A 23 -10.45 -12.16 0.26
C ALA A 23 -11.51 -12.23 1.38
N PRO A 24 -11.12 -12.58 2.63
CA PRO A 24 -12.03 -12.55 3.76
C PRO A 24 -12.38 -11.10 4.12
N LEU A 25 -13.58 -10.67 3.75
CA LEU A 25 -14.10 -9.32 3.98
C LEU A 25 -15.20 -9.27 5.05
N SER A 26 -15.35 -10.32 5.86
CA SER A 26 -16.33 -10.36 6.95
C SER A 26 -16.19 -9.12 7.82
N ASP A 27 -17.30 -8.45 8.09
CA ASP A 27 -17.41 -7.23 8.89
C ASP A 27 -16.73 -5.98 8.30
N LEU A 28 -16.24 -6.04 7.06
CA LEU A 28 -15.69 -4.89 6.34
C LEU A 28 -16.65 -4.37 5.28
N THR A 29 -16.70 -3.06 5.17
CA THR A 29 -17.44 -2.30 4.18
C THR A 29 -16.49 -1.58 3.24
N GLU A 30 -17.01 -1.01 2.15
CA GLU A 30 -16.20 -0.18 1.28
C GLU A 30 -15.66 1.09 2.00
N ALA A 31 -16.29 1.54 3.09
CA ALA A 31 -15.87 2.74 3.81
C ALA A 31 -14.54 2.53 4.56
N ASP A 32 -14.27 1.30 5.01
CA ASP A 32 -13.02 0.93 5.71
C ASP A 32 -11.78 1.03 4.80
N PHE A 33 -12.00 1.16 3.48
CA PHE A 33 -10.97 1.36 2.47
C PHE A 33 -10.87 2.83 2.04
N ALA A 34 -11.25 3.80 2.87
CA ALA A 34 -11.19 5.22 2.55
C ALA A 34 -10.25 6.03 3.45
N GLU A 35 -9.98 5.56 4.67
CA GLU A 35 -9.29 6.34 5.69
C GLU A 35 -7.78 6.09 5.69
N GLU A 36 -6.98 7.17 5.63
CA GLU A 36 -5.53 7.09 5.82
C GLU A 36 -5.21 6.64 7.25
N GLY A 37 -4.26 5.73 7.40
CA GLY A 37 -3.91 5.12 8.69
C GLY A 37 -4.63 3.80 8.99
N TYR A 38 -5.70 3.48 8.26
CA TYR A 38 -6.28 2.13 8.25
C TYR A 38 -5.48 1.20 7.33
N PHE A 39 -5.52 -0.09 7.65
CA PHE A 39 -5.00 -1.14 6.80
C PHE A 39 -5.88 -2.38 6.89
N TYR A 40 -5.88 -3.15 5.80
CA TYR A 40 -6.50 -4.47 5.74
C TYR A 40 -5.42 -5.53 5.69
N GLN A 41 -5.57 -6.59 6.50
CA GLN A 41 -4.64 -7.70 6.56
C GLN A 41 -5.36 -8.99 6.20
N MET A 42 -4.71 -9.83 5.39
CA MET A 42 -5.18 -11.19 5.12
C MET A 42 -4.05 -12.21 5.18
N GLY A 43 -4.40 -13.45 5.54
CA GLY A 43 -3.46 -14.55 5.73
C GLY A 43 -2.72 -14.49 7.06
N VAL A 44 -1.69 -15.33 7.19
CA VAL A 44 -0.82 -15.45 8.37
C VAL A 44 0.62 -15.68 7.91
N PRO A 45 1.64 -15.33 8.71
CA PRO A 45 3.02 -15.59 8.34
C PRO A 45 3.28 -17.05 7.94
N PRO A 46 4.12 -17.33 6.92
CA PRO A 46 4.87 -16.36 6.11
C PRO A 46 4.07 -15.74 4.95
N VAL A 47 2.84 -16.19 4.69
CA VAL A 47 2.00 -15.75 3.57
C VAL A 47 0.93 -14.77 4.08
N ARG A 48 1.40 -13.64 4.62
CA ARG A 48 0.56 -12.51 5.05
C ARG A 48 0.64 -11.38 4.03
N VAL A 49 -0.49 -10.75 3.74
CA VAL A 49 -0.59 -9.58 2.87
C VAL A 49 -1.25 -8.44 3.63
N ASP A 50 -0.58 -7.29 3.64
CA ASP A 50 -1.05 -6.05 4.25
C ASP A 50 -1.36 -5.02 3.13
N ILE A 51 -2.59 -4.52 3.11
CA ILE A 51 -3.05 -3.47 2.20
C ILE A 51 -3.20 -2.18 2.99
N LEU A 52 -2.23 -1.30 2.82
CA LEU A 52 -2.17 -0.01 3.49
C LEU A 52 -2.94 1.04 2.68
N MET A 53 -3.76 1.86 3.35
CA MET A 53 -4.45 2.97 2.67
C MET A 53 -3.53 4.17 2.41
N GLY A 54 -2.35 4.18 3.03
CA GLY A 54 -1.27 5.14 2.84
C GLY A 54 -0.03 4.71 3.62
N ILE A 55 1.11 5.34 3.32
CA ILE A 55 2.35 5.18 4.08
C ILE A 55 2.84 6.56 4.54
N PRO A 56 3.46 6.67 5.72
CA PRO A 56 3.92 7.95 6.23
C PRO A 56 4.99 8.55 5.31
N GLY A 57 4.99 9.87 5.16
CA GLY A 57 6.02 10.62 4.44
C GLY A 57 5.99 10.55 2.91
N VAL A 58 5.05 9.81 2.30
CA VAL A 58 4.98 9.68 0.83
C VAL A 58 3.53 9.74 0.33
N ALA A 59 3.25 10.66 -0.60
CA ALA A 59 1.98 10.71 -1.30
C ALA A 59 1.92 9.62 -2.39
N PHE A 60 0.84 8.84 -2.42
CA PHE A 60 0.70 7.70 -3.34
C PHE A 60 0.88 8.09 -4.82
N GLU A 61 0.28 9.19 -5.26
CA GLU A 61 0.36 9.63 -6.67
C GLU A 61 1.81 9.90 -7.10
N GLU A 62 2.60 10.51 -6.23
CA GLU A 62 4.00 10.80 -6.53
C GLU A 62 4.84 9.52 -6.55
N ALA A 63 4.65 8.64 -5.56
CA ALA A 63 5.31 7.34 -5.51
C ALA A 63 4.93 6.48 -6.73
N TRP A 64 3.67 6.55 -7.18
CA TRP A 64 3.18 5.82 -8.33
C TRP A 64 3.88 6.25 -9.62
N GLN A 65 4.15 7.54 -9.80
CA GLN A 65 4.91 8.02 -10.96
C GLN A 65 6.38 7.55 -10.95
N ARG A 66 6.97 7.36 -9.76
CA ARG A 66 8.36 6.93 -9.58
C ARG A 66 8.54 5.42 -9.43
N ARG A 67 7.45 4.64 -9.47
CA ARG A 67 7.48 3.19 -9.26
C ARG A 67 8.38 2.48 -10.27
N LEU A 68 9.00 1.40 -9.84
CA LEU A 68 9.76 0.49 -10.69
C LEU A 68 8.86 -0.66 -11.13
N GLN A 69 8.87 -1.01 -12.41
CA GLN A 69 8.25 -2.25 -12.89
C GLN A 69 9.35 -3.30 -13.07
N ILE A 70 9.21 -4.43 -12.37
CA ILE A 70 10.17 -5.53 -12.38
C ILE A 70 9.44 -6.78 -12.85
N ASP A 71 10.08 -7.56 -13.72
CA ASP A 71 9.57 -8.88 -14.09
C ASP A 71 9.81 -9.87 -12.95
N PHE A 72 8.73 -10.47 -12.46
CA PHE A 72 8.77 -11.51 -11.44
C PHE A 72 8.11 -12.76 -12.02
N ASP A 73 8.93 -13.69 -12.51
CA ASP A 73 8.49 -14.91 -13.18
C ASP A 73 7.49 -14.65 -14.34
N GLY A 74 7.79 -13.65 -15.20
CA GLY A 74 6.93 -13.27 -16.32
C GLY A 74 5.73 -12.40 -15.94
N LEU A 75 5.58 -12.04 -14.66
CA LEU A 75 4.57 -11.10 -14.18
C LEU A 75 5.21 -9.73 -13.92
N PRO A 76 4.80 -8.65 -14.62
CA PRO A 76 5.27 -7.31 -14.31
C PRO A 76 4.68 -6.82 -12.98
N VAL A 77 5.52 -6.69 -11.96
CA VAL A 77 5.16 -6.23 -10.61
C VAL A 77 5.66 -4.81 -10.39
N SER A 78 4.84 -3.96 -9.79
CA SER A 78 5.21 -2.59 -9.42
C SER A 78 5.79 -2.54 -8.01
N PHE A 79 7.00 -2.00 -7.90
CA PHE A 79 7.68 -1.71 -6.64
C PHE A 79 7.77 -0.21 -6.41
N ILE A 80 7.66 0.22 -5.15
CA ILE A 80 7.96 1.59 -4.77
C ILE A 80 9.43 1.91 -5.10
N SER A 81 9.73 3.16 -5.45
CA SER A 81 11.11 3.57 -5.71
C SER A 81 11.97 3.42 -4.45
N ARG A 82 13.27 3.17 -4.61
CA ARG A 82 14.21 3.10 -3.48
C ARG A 82 14.15 4.37 -2.62
N GLN A 83 14.10 5.54 -3.26
CA GLN A 83 14.08 6.82 -2.56
C GLN A 83 12.80 7.01 -1.75
N ASP A 84 11.65 6.65 -2.31
CA ASP A 84 10.36 6.75 -1.61
C ASP A 84 10.26 5.72 -0.47
N LEU A 85 10.84 4.53 -0.64
CA LEU A 85 10.93 3.52 0.41
C LEU A 85 11.75 4.03 1.61
N ILE A 86 12.91 4.64 1.36
CA ILE A 86 13.75 5.25 2.41
C ILE A 86 12.97 6.36 3.12
N THR A 87 12.33 7.26 2.38
CA THR A 87 11.52 8.34 2.95
C THR A 87 10.41 7.78 3.85
N ALA A 88 9.68 6.76 3.40
CA ALA A 88 8.61 6.16 4.17
C ALA A 88 9.11 5.46 5.45
N LYS A 89 10.24 4.76 5.36
CA LYS A 89 10.88 4.10 6.50
C LYS A 89 11.30 5.11 7.57
N LEU A 90 12.01 6.18 7.18
CA LEU A 90 12.42 7.24 8.11
C LEU A 90 11.21 7.94 8.73
N ALA A 91 10.17 8.22 7.94
CA ALA A 91 8.95 8.86 8.42
C ALA A 91 8.15 7.99 9.41
N SER A 92 8.23 6.66 9.29
CA SER A 92 7.58 5.74 10.24
C SER A 92 8.27 5.68 11.61
N GLY A 93 9.57 5.99 11.68
CA GLY A 93 10.33 6.12 12.92
C GLY A 93 10.52 4.85 13.75
N ARG A 94 10.10 3.67 13.26
CA ARG A 94 10.30 2.40 13.99
C ARG A 94 11.81 2.07 14.01
N PRO A 95 12.38 1.56 15.13
CA PRO A 95 13.81 1.28 15.20
C PRO A 95 14.33 0.40 14.06
N GLN A 96 13.58 -0.63 13.67
CA GLN A 96 13.93 -1.49 12.53
C GLN A 96 13.89 -0.75 11.20
N ASP A 97 12.92 0.14 10.98
CA ASP A 97 12.84 0.90 9.71
C ASP A 97 13.99 1.87 9.55
N ILE A 98 14.49 2.46 10.65
CA ILE A 98 15.67 3.32 10.62
C ILE A 98 16.89 2.51 10.15
N LEU A 99 17.12 1.33 10.75
CA LEU A 99 18.22 0.44 10.35
C LEU A 99 18.07 -0.03 8.90
N ASP A 100 16.85 -0.40 8.48
CA ASP A 100 16.58 -0.79 7.09
C ASP A 100 16.82 0.36 6.11
N ALA A 101 16.46 1.59 6.48
CA ALA A 101 16.70 2.77 5.65
C ALA A 101 18.20 3.05 5.48
N GLU A 102 19.01 2.86 6.53
CA GLU A 102 20.47 2.96 6.47
C GLU A 102 21.09 1.92 5.54
N GLN A 103 20.62 0.67 5.59
CA GLN A 103 21.09 -0.40 4.69
C GLN A 103 20.73 -0.14 3.23
N LEU A 104 19.68 0.64 3.00
CA LEU A 104 19.23 1.01 1.68
C LEU A 104 19.97 2.23 1.13
N GLN A 105 20.87 2.93 1.83
CA GLN A 105 21.63 4.09 1.34
C GLN A 105 22.87 3.72 0.52
#